data_AF-A0A6F8Y4U8-F1
#
_entry.id   AF-A0A6F8Y4U8-F1
#
_cell.length_a   1.000
_cell.length_b   1.000
_cell.length_c   1.000
_cell.angle_alpha   90.00
_cell.angle_beta   90.00
_cell.angle_gamma   90.00
#
_symmetry.space_group_name_H-M   'P 1'
#
loop_
_entity.id
_entity.type
_entity.pdbx_description
1 polymer ?
#
loop_
_entity_poly.entity_id
_entity_poly.type
_entity_poly.pdbx_seq_one_letter_code
_entity_poly.pdbx_strand_id
1 'polypeptide(L)'
;MTSIAAAGAMSSGEAVTFWILAVFALFGALGMVLSRNAIHSALWLVLTMLCLGVFYVLQSAPFIGLAQIIVYTGAIMMLFLFVLMLVGRDASDSLIETLRGQRLAAVALGIGFAALVGTGLYRALRETPAAGLDQANAGGNVQGIAALLFTKYVFAFEVTSALLITAALGAMVLAHIERRRGEKRTQPEMMRARFAPGNYPARSPDLACTPRPTRSPPLAACRMAR
;
A
#
# COMPACT_ATOMS: atom_id res chain seq x y z
N MET A 1 -1.72 -51.59 1.91
CA MET A 1 -0.56 -50.72 1.56
C MET A 1 -0.65 -50.11 0.15
N THR A 2 -1.75 -50.27 -0.61
CA THR A 2 -1.85 -49.83 -2.02
C THR A 2 -2.74 -48.60 -2.27
N SER A 3 -3.32 -47.98 -1.24
CA SER A 3 -4.22 -46.83 -1.38
C SER A 3 -3.57 -45.45 -1.16
N ILE A 4 -2.28 -45.39 -0.79
CA ILE A 4 -1.60 -44.14 -0.40
C ILE A 4 -1.05 -43.35 -1.60
N ALA A 5 -0.82 -43.99 -2.75
CA ALA A 5 -0.27 -43.31 -3.93
C ALA A 5 -1.26 -42.37 -4.66
N ALA A 6 -2.56 -42.49 -4.38
CA ALA A 6 -3.60 -41.71 -5.08
C ALA A 6 -3.98 -40.40 -4.38
N ALA A 7 -3.68 -40.25 -3.08
CA ALA A 7 -4.19 -39.13 -2.26
C ALA A 7 -3.30 -37.87 -2.26
N GLY A 8 -2.15 -37.89 -2.93
CA GLY A 8 -1.18 -36.79 -2.93
C GLY A 8 -0.55 -36.49 -4.29
N ALA A 9 -1.11 -37.04 -5.38
CA ALA A 9 -0.62 -36.76 -6.72
C ALA A 9 -1.09 -35.37 -7.13
N MET A 10 -0.28 -34.35 -6.85
CA MET A 10 -0.44 -33.04 -7.49
C MET A 10 -0.50 -33.27 -9.00
N SER A 11 -1.49 -32.70 -9.65
CA SER A 11 -1.56 -32.77 -11.11
C SER A 11 -0.26 -32.21 -11.68
N SER A 12 0.27 -32.81 -12.76
CA SER A 12 1.51 -32.33 -13.37
C SER A 12 1.44 -30.83 -13.72
N GLY A 13 0.24 -30.32 -14.06
CA GLY A 13 0.00 -28.89 -14.27
C GLY A 13 0.09 -28.03 -13.01
N GLU A 14 -0.40 -28.53 -11.87
CA GLU A 14 -0.30 -27.85 -10.57
C GLU A 14 1.16 -27.78 -10.11
N ALA A 15 1.91 -28.87 -10.24
CA ALA A 15 3.32 -28.92 -9.87
C ALA A 15 4.19 -27.98 -10.72
N VAL A 16 3.96 -27.94 -12.04
CA VAL A 16 4.66 -27.01 -12.94
C VAL A 16 4.35 -25.56 -12.58
N THR A 17 3.07 -25.24 -12.36
CA THR A 17 2.64 -23.89 -11.98
C THR A 17 3.25 -23.48 -10.63
N PHE A 18 3.30 -24.41 -9.67
CA PHE A 18 3.93 -24.19 -8.37
C PHE A 18 5.40 -23.79 -8.51
N TRP A 19 6.20 -24.57 -9.24
CA TRP A 19 7.64 -24.30 -9.39
C TRP A 19 7.91 -22.98 -10.11
N ILE A 20 7.12 -22.65 -11.13
CA ILE A 20 7.24 -21.37 -11.85
C ILE A 20 6.93 -20.21 -10.90
N LEU A 21 5.80 -20.25 -10.20
CA LEU A 21 5.39 -19.19 -9.28
C LEU A 21 6.30 -19.10 -8.04
N ALA A 22 6.90 -20.20 -7.60
CA ALA A 22 7.83 -20.21 -6.47
C ALA A 22 9.08 -19.40 -6.78
N VAL A 23 9.58 -19.53 -8.01
CA VAL A 23 10.71 -18.73 -8.50
C VAL A 23 10.32 -17.25 -8.55
N PHE A 24 9.15 -16.90 -9.09
CA PHE A 24 8.68 -15.50 -9.10
C PHE A 24 8.45 -14.92 -7.70
N ALA A 25 7.87 -15.69 -6.77
CA ALA A 25 7.66 -15.29 -5.40
C ALA A 25 9.00 -15.05 -4.67
N LEU A 26 9.98 -15.92 -4.88
CA LEU A 26 11.32 -15.77 -4.29
C LEU A 26 12.05 -14.55 -4.86
N PHE A 27 12.02 -14.37 -6.18
CA PHE A 27 12.60 -13.18 -6.81
C PHE A 27 11.91 -11.89 -6.39
N GLY A 28 10.59 -11.90 -6.20
CA GLY A 28 9.88 -10.74 -5.66
C GLY A 28 10.28 -10.44 -4.21
N ALA A 29 10.45 -11.47 -3.37
CA ALA A 29 10.85 -11.27 -1.98
C ALA A 29 12.28 -10.72 -1.88
N LEU A 30 13.20 -11.25 -2.70
CA LEU A 30 14.56 -10.71 -2.81
C LEU A 30 14.55 -9.29 -3.40
N GLY A 31 13.78 -9.08 -4.48
CA GLY A 31 13.66 -7.81 -5.18
C GLY A 31 13.13 -6.68 -4.30
N MET A 32 12.18 -6.97 -3.40
CA MET A 32 11.66 -5.95 -2.48
C MET A 32 12.76 -5.41 -1.55
N VAL A 33 13.63 -6.28 -1.03
CA VAL A 33 14.69 -5.90 -0.08
C VAL A 33 15.89 -5.27 -0.79
N LEU A 34 16.23 -5.75 -1.99
CA LEU A 34 17.41 -5.30 -2.72
C LEU A 34 17.20 -4.00 -3.51
N SER A 35 15.94 -3.65 -3.80
CA SER A 35 15.62 -2.45 -4.57
C SER A 35 15.87 -1.16 -3.77
N ARG A 36 16.50 -0.17 -4.42
CA ARG A 36 16.83 1.13 -3.81
C ARG A 36 15.69 2.14 -3.87
N ASN A 37 14.85 2.02 -4.90
CA ASN A 37 13.70 2.90 -5.11
C ASN A 37 12.49 2.32 -4.40
N ALA A 38 11.86 3.10 -3.51
CA ALA A 38 10.70 2.65 -2.72
C ALA A 38 9.54 2.13 -3.59
N ILE A 39 9.30 2.78 -4.73
CA ILE A 39 8.26 2.36 -5.69
C ILE A 39 8.59 0.98 -6.27
N HIS A 40 9.85 0.72 -6.63
CA HIS A 40 10.25 -0.57 -7.18
C HIS A 40 10.15 -1.67 -6.10
N SER A 41 10.52 -1.36 -4.85
CA SER A 41 10.36 -2.27 -3.71
C SER A 41 8.91 -2.72 -3.54
N ALA A 42 7.99 -1.77 -3.60
CA ALA A 42 6.58 -2.05 -3.45
C ALA A 42 6.00 -2.83 -4.66
N LEU A 43 6.46 -2.59 -5.90
CA LEU A 43 6.06 -3.41 -7.06
C LEU A 43 6.54 -4.87 -6.94
N TRP A 44 7.75 -5.10 -6.41
CA TRP A 44 8.22 -6.46 -6.12
C TRP A 44 7.38 -7.15 -5.03
N LEU A 45 6.90 -6.39 -4.04
CA LEU A 45 5.98 -6.90 -3.02
C LEU A 45 4.59 -7.23 -3.58
N VAL A 46 4.07 -6.44 -4.52
CA VAL A 46 2.82 -6.77 -5.26
C VAL A 46 2.97 -8.14 -5.92
N LEU A 47 4.10 -8.38 -6.60
CA LEU A 47 4.36 -9.63 -7.29
C LEU A 47 4.32 -10.83 -6.33
N THR A 48 4.95 -10.74 -5.16
CA THR A 48 4.94 -11.84 -4.18
C THR A 48 3.57 -12.11 -3.62
N MET A 49 2.81 -11.06 -3.28
CA MET A 49 1.45 -11.19 -2.74
C MET A 49 0.49 -11.80 -3.76
N LEU A 50 0.65 -11.49 -5.05
CA LEU A 50 -0.10 -12.11 -6.13
C LEU A 50 0.26 -13.61 -6.28
N CYS A 51 1.56 -13.95 -6.25
CA CYS A 51 2.01 -15.35 -6.30
C CYS A 51 1.46 -16.17 -5.11
N LEU A 52 1.47 -15.60 -3.89
CA LEU A 52 0.87 -16.24 -2.72
C LEU A 52 -0.65 -16.45 -2.88
N GLY A 53 -1.36 -15.48 -3.47
CA GLY A 53 -2.78 -15.63 -3.79
C GLY A 53 -3.05 -16.82 -4.71
N VAL A 54 -2.23 -16.98 -5.76
CA VAL A 54 -2.34 -18.13 -6.66
C VAL A 54 -1.95 -19.44 -5.96
N PHE A 55 -0.94 -19.45 -5.08
CA PHE A 55 -0.62 -20.64 -4.28
C PHE A 55 -1.78 -21.10 -3.40
N TYR A 56 -2.51 -20.18 -2.78
CA TYR A 56 -3.69 -20.56 -2.00
C TYR A 56 -4.78 -21.19 -2.88
N VAL A 57 -4.99 -20.69 -4.09
CA VAL A 57 -5.93 -21.30 -5.04
C VAL A 57 -5.47 -22.70 -5.46
N LEU A 58 -4.18 -22.87 -5.76
CA LEU A 58 -3.59 -24.17 -6.11
C LEU A 58 -3.66 -25.19 -4.96
N GLN A 59 -3.63 -24.73 -3.71
CA GLN A 59 -3.70 -25.58 -2.53
C GLN A 59 -5.14 -25.86 -2.08
N SER A 60 -6.12 -25.77 -2.99
CA SER A 60 -7.54 -25.97 -2.72
C SER A 60 -8.12 -25.02 -1.66
N ALA A 61 -7.59 -23.79 -1.53
CA ALA A 61 -8.10 -22.75 -0.65
C ALA A 61 -8.56 -21.50 -1.43
N PRO A 62 -9.59 -21.61 -2.31
CA PRO A 62 -9.96 -20.55 -3.24
C PRO A 62 -10.48 -19.27 -2.57
N PHE A 63 -11.21 -19.37 -1.45
CA PHE A 63 -11.72 -18.18 -0.76
C PHE A 63 -10.58 -17.34 -0.17
N ILE A 64 -9.64 -17.98 0.53
CA ILE A 64 -8.48 -17.31 1.12
C ILE A 64 -7.56 -16.75 0.04
N GLY A 65 -7.36 -17.50 -1.06
CA GLY A 65 -6.61 -17.00 -2.22
C GLY A 65 -7.24 -15.76 -2.85
N LEU A 66 -8.57 -15.74 -3.02
CA LEU A 66 -9.27 -14.56 -3.54
C LEU A 66 -9.20 -13.38 -2.56
N ALA A 67 -9.36 -13.63 -1.26
CA ALA A 67 -9.21 -12.60 -0.22
C ALA A 67 -7.80 -12.00 -0.22
N GLN A 68 -6.76 -12.81 -0.46
CA GLN A 68 -5.37 -12.34 -0.61
C GLN A 68 -5.23 -11.36 -1.78
N ILE A 69 -5.87 -11.66 -2.92
CA ILE A 69 -5.79 -10.80 -4.10
C ILE A 69 -6.57 -9.51 -3.86
N ILE A 70 -7.80 -9.57 -3.36
CA ILE A 70 -8.66 -8.39 -3.18
C ILE A 70 -8.15 -7.48 -2.06
N VAL A 71 -7.84 -8.04 -0.88
CA VAL A 71 -7.52 -7.26 0.31
C VAL A 71 -6.05 -6.88 0.36
N TYR A 72 -5.14 -7.86 0.29
CA TYR A 72 -3.70 -7.58 0.39
C TYR A 72 -3.17 -6.91 -0.86
N THR A 73 -3.41 -7.50 -2.03
CA THR A 73 -2.85 -6.97 -3.29
C THR A 73 -3.66 -5.79 -3.82
N GLY A 74 -4.98 -5.80 -3.65
CA GLY A 74 -5.86 -4.73 -4.09
C GLY A 74 -5.84 -3.53 -3.14
N ALA A 75 -6.41 -3.66 -1.95
CA ALA A 75 -6.61 -2.51 -1.06
C ALA A 75 -5.33 -2.06 -0.35
N ILE A 76 -4.68 -2.96 0.39
CA ILE A 76 -3.55 -2.61 1.27
C ILE A 76 -2.36 -2.13 0.44
N MET A 77 -2.02 -2.87 -0.63
CA MET A 77 -0.87 -2.52 -1.45
C MET A 77 -1.04 -1.21 -2.21
N MET A 78 -2.24 -0.94 -2.76
CA MET A 78 -2.50 0.33 -3.46
C MET A 78 -2.45 1.52 -2.50
N LEU A 79 -2.98 1.37 -1.27
CA LEU A 79 -2.86 2.39 -0.22
C LEU A 79 -1.38 2.64 0.11
N PHE A 80 -0.60 1.57 0.29
CA PHE A 80 0.82 1.69 0.59
C PHE A 80 1.61 2.35 -0.55
N LEU A 81 1.36 1.95 -1.80
CA LEU A 81 1.97 2.55 -2.99
C LEU A 81 1.65 4.05 -3.09
N PHE A 82 0.40 4.43 -2.83
CA PHE A 82 -0.01 5.83 -2.83
C PHE A 82 0.72 6.63 -1.76
N VAL A 83 0.78 6.12 -0.53
CA VAL A 83 1.49 6.76 0.58
C VAL A 83 2.98 6.87 0.31
N LEU A 84 3.65 5.81 -0.16
CA LEU A 84 5.07 5.84 -0.49
C LEU A 84 5.39 6.84 -1.60
N MET A 85 4.52 6.96 -2.61
CA MET A 85 4.67 7.92 -3.68
C MET A 85 4.51 9.36 -3.19
N LEU A 86 3.53 9.62 -2.32
CA LEU A 86 3.33 10.93 -1.69
C LEU A 86 4.50 11.34 -0.80
N VAL A 87 5.12 10.38 -0.10
CA VAL A 87 6.27 10.63 0.78
C VAL A 87 7.55 10.95 -0.01
N GLY A 88 7.57 10.75 -1.34
CA GLY A 88 8.56 11.33 -2.25
C GLY A 88 10.01 11.22 -1.75
N ARG A 89 10.57 10.01 -1.70
CA ARG A 89 11.97 9.82 -1.27
C ARG A 89 12.92 10.02 -2.44
N ASP A 90 13.71 11.08 -2.41
CA ASP A 90 14.98 11.14 -3.15
C ASP A 90 15.95 10.13 -2.53
N ALA A 91 16.20 9.04 -3.27
CA ALA A 91 17.07 7.95 -2.85
C ALA A 91 18.55 8.36 -2.95
N SER A 92 18.98 9.27 -2.08
CA SER A 92 20.39 9.68 -1.97
C SER A 92 20.87 9.67 -0.51
N ASP A 93 20.46 8.67 0.26
CA ASP A 93 21.23 8.31 1.46
C ASP A 93 22.25 7.27 1.04
N SER A 94 23.51 7.67 0.96
CA SER A 94 24.64 6.75 0.90
C SER A 94 24.54 5.81 2.11
N LEU A 95 24.63 4.50 1.86
CA LEU A 95 24.72 3.48 2.90
C LEU A 95 26.05 3.60 3.65
N ILE A 96 26.23 4.68 4.40
CA ILE A 96 27.34 4.80 5.34
C ILE A 96 26.93 3.94 6.52
N GLU A 97 27.54 2.76 6.61
CA GLU A 97 27.38 1.87 7.75
C GLU A 97 27.87 2.59 9.01
N THR A 98 26.94 3.13 9.81
CA THR A 98 27.25 3.74 11.11
C THR A 98 27.98 2.75 12.03
N LEU A 99 27.66 1.46 11.93
CA LEU A 99 28.38 0.35 12.57
C LEU A 99 28.95 -0.60 11.51
N ARG A 100 30.28 -0.63 11.37
CA ARG A 100 30.99 -1.60 10.51
C ARG A 100 30.57 -3.03 10.88
N GLY A 101 30.06 -3.78 9.91
CA GLY A 101 29.70 -5.19 10.08
C GLY A 101 28.23 -5.50 10.41
N GLN A 102 27.37 -4.48 10.60
CA GLN A 102 25.93 -4.70 10.84
C GLN A 102 25.26 -5.48 9.69
N ARG A 103 25.61 -5.16 8.43
CA ARG A 103 25.05 -5.83 7.26
C ARG A 103 25.45 -7.30 7.20
N LEU A 104 26.71 -7.62 7.51
CA LEU A 104 27.19 -9.00 7.56
C LEU A 104 26.51 -9.78 8.68
N ALA A 105 26.38 -9.17 9.87
CA ALA A 105 25.67 -9.77 10.99
C ALA A 105 24.18 -10.02 10.67
N ALA A 106 23.51 -9.07 10.02
CA ALA A 106 22.11 -9.22 9.60
C ALA A 106 21.92 -10.36 8.59
N VAL A 107 22.83 -10.49 7.61
CA VAL A 107 22.81 -11.59 6.64
C VAL A 107 23.08 -12.93 7.32
N ALA A 108 24.09 -12.99 8.20
CA ALA A 108 24.41 -14.21 8.93
C ALA A 108 23.25 -14.67 9.83
N LEU A 109 22.62 -13.74 10.56
CA LEU A 109 21.43 -14.02 11.36
C LEU A 109 20.23 -14.42 10.50
N GLY A 110 20.02 -13.78 9.35
CA GLY A 110 18.95 -14.14 8.42
C GLY A 110 19.09 -15.56 7.89
N ILE A 111 20.31 -15.94 7.46
CA ILE A 111 20.61 -17.31 7.00
C ILE A 111 20.49 -18.30 8.16
N GLY A 112 21.02 -17.97 9.34
CA GLY A 112 20.93 -18.81 10.53
C GLY A 112 19.49 -19.07 10.95
N PHE A 113 18.64 -18.04 10.92
CA PHE A 113 17.21 -18.16 11.20
C PHE A 113 16.49 -18.99 10.15
N ALA A 114 16.75 -18.77 8.86
CA ALA A 114 16.18 -19.56 7.78
C ALA A 114 16.57 -21.05 7.89
N ALA A 115 17.83 -21.35 8.23
CA ALA A 115 18.29 -22.71 8.46
C ALA A 115 17.64 -23.34 9.70
N LEU A 116 17.49 -22.59 10.79
CA LEU A 116 16.83 -23.04 12.01
C LEU A 116 15.36 -23.41 11.74
N VAL A 117 14.61 -22.50 11.11
CA VAL A 117 13.20 -22.73 10.76
C VAL A 117 13.08 -23.86 9.74
N GLY A 118 13.92 -23.88 8.70
CA GLY A 118 13.89 -24.90 7.66
C GLY A 118 14.19 -26.31 8.19
N THR A 119 15.22 -26.45 9.04
CA THR A 119 15.53 -27.74 9.67
C THR A 119 14.48 -28.16 10.69
N GLY A 120 13.93 -27.22 11.47
CA GLY A 120 12.83 -27.48 12.39
C GLY A 120 11.59 -27.98 11.66
N LEU A 121 11.22 -27.31 10.56
CA LEU A 121 10.07 -27.67 9.75
C LEU A 121 10.27 -29.02 9.03
N TYR A 122 11.45 -29.25 8.46
CA TYR A 122 11.80 -30.54 7.84
C TYR A 122 11.68 -31.69 8.85
N ARG A 123 12.20 -31.52 10.07
CA ARG A 123 12.11 -32.53 11.12
C ARG A 123 10.67 -32.77 11.58
N ALA A 124 9.86 -31.72 11.69
CA ALA A 124 8.47 -31.82 12.12
C ALA A 124 7.57 -32.45 11.05
N LEU A 125 7.78 -32.13 9.77
CA LEU A 125 6.93 -32.56 8.67
C LEU A 125 7.29 -33.94 8.10
N ARG A 126 8.50 -34.46 8.36
CA ARG A 126 8.96 -35.73 7.74
C ARG A 126 8.02 -36.93 8.00
N GLU A 127 7.44 -37.01 9.19
CA GLU A 127 6.54 -38.11 9.60
C GLU A 127 5.06 -37.71 9.55
N THR A 128 4.76 -36.44 9.26
CA THR A 128 3.40 -35.93 9.31
C THR A 128 2.74 -36.15 7.94
N PRO A 129 1.71 -37.00 7.83
CA PRO A 129 1.03 -37.19 6.56
C PRO A 129 0.37 -35.87 6.14
N ALA A 130 0.50 -35.52 4.85
CA ALA A 130 -0.14 -34.34 4.30
C ALA A 130 -1.67 -34.54 4.32
N ALA A 131 -2.35 -33.87 5.26
CA ALA A 131 -3.80 -33.77 5.26
C ALA A 131 -4.21 -32.71 4.24
N GLY A 132 -4.79 -33.14 3.12
CA GLY A 132 -5.37 -32.23 2.13
C GLY A 132 -6.58 -31.47 2.67
N LEU A 133 -7.08 -30.50 1.90
CA LEU A 133 -8.26 -29.70 2.27
C LEU A 133 -9.60 -30.31 1.82
N ASP A 134 -9.61 -31.46 1.15
CA ASP A 134 -10.82 -32.01 0.51
C ASP A 134 -11.95 -32.26 1.51
N GLN A 135 -11.65 -32.85 2.67
CA GLN A 135 -12.68 -33.04 3.72
C GLN A 135 -13.17 -31.72 4.29
N ALA A 136 -12.26 -30.76 4.50
CA ALA A 136 -12.63 -29.43 4.99
C ALA A 136 -13.49 -28.65 3.97
N ASN A 137 -13.31 -28.94 2.69
CA ASN A 137 -14.03 -28.30 1.58
C ASN A 137 -15.30 -29.02 1.14
N ALA A 138 -15.62 -30.19 1.69
CA ALA A 138 -16.74 -31.03 1.26
C ALA A 138 -18.10 -30.30 1.29
N GLY A 139 -18.29 -29.41 2.27
CA GLY A 139 -19.51 -28.57 2.41
C GLY A 139 -19.45 -27.22 1.69
N GLY A 140 -18.41 -26.98 0.88
CA GLY A 140 -18.10 -25.68 0.27
C GLY A 140 -17.12 -24.86 1.12
N ASN A 141 -16.08 -24.32 0.47
CA ASN A 141 -14.99 -23.61 1.13
C ASN A 141 -15.46 -22.33 1.86
N VAL A 142 -16.36 -21.56 1.24
CA VAL A 142 -16.90 -20.33 1.83
C VAL A 142 -17.87 -20.64 2.98
N GLN A 143 -18.73 -21.63 2.79
CA GLN A 143 -19.75 -22.04 3.74
C GLN A 143 -19.10 -22.61 5.02
N GLY A 144 -18.05 -23.41 4.89
CA GLY A 144 -17.29 -23.95 6.01
C GLY A 144 -16.63 -22.85 6.85
N ILE A 145 -16.00 -21.88 6.20
CA ILE A 145 -15.38 -20.72 6.88
C ILE A 145 -16.45 -19.86 7.55
N ALA A 146 -17.56 -19.58 6.88
CA ALA A 146 -18.66 -18.79 7.44
C ALA A 146 -19.27 -19.47 8.68
N ALA A 147 -19.51 -20.78 8.63
CA ALA A 147 -20.04 -21.52 9.77
C ALA A 147 -19.09 -21.40 10.99
N LEU A 148 -17.78 -21.57 10.79
CA LEU A 148 -16.80 -21.41 11.86
C LEU A 148 -16.75 -19.97 12.40
N LEU A 149 -16.79 -18.97 11.52
CA LEU A 149 -16.70 -17.56 11.87
C LEU A 149 -17.88 -17.12 12.74
N PHE A 150 -19.10 -17.53 12.38
CA PHE A 150 -20.32 -17.11 13.07
C PHE A 150 -20.74 -17.99 14.26
N THR A 151 -20.12 -19.17 14.44
CA THR A 151 -20.42 -20.04 15.58
C THR A 151 -19.29 -20.05 16.60
N LYS A 152 -18.11 -20.53 16.22
CA LYS A 152 -16.98 -20.74 17.11
C LYS A 152 -16.15 -19.47 17.32
N TYR A 153 -15.98 -18.67 16.27
CA TYR A 153 -15.10 -17.50 16.27
C TYR A 153 -15.86 -16.16 16.30
N VAL A 154 -17.10 -16.15 16.81
CA VAL A 154 -17.95 -14.96 16.87
C VAL A 154 -17.28 -13.80 17.62
N PHE A 155 -16.57 -14.10 18.72
CA PHE A 155 -15.86 -13.10 19.49
C PHE A 155 -14.69 -12.49 18.70
N ALA A 156 -13.93 -13.30 17.97
CA ALA A 156 -12.86 -12.80 17.11
C ALA A 156 -13.39 -11.93 15.97
N PHE A 157 -14.56 -12.31 15.41
CA PHE A 157 -15.26 -11.50 14.42
C PHE A 157 -15.69 -10.13 14.98
N GLU A 158 -16.26 -10.10 16.18
CA GLU A 158 -16.69 -8.86 16.85
C GLU A 158 -15.51 -7.93 17.19
N VAL A 159 -14.40 -8.48 17.68
CA VAL A 159 -13.18 -7.71 17.93
C VAL A 159 -12.61 -7.15 16.61
N THR A 160 -12.66 -7.93 15.52
CA THR A 160 -12.18 -7.48 14.21
C THR A 160 -13.07 -6.37 13.63
N SER A 161 -14.39 -6.44 13.80
CA SER A 161 -15.30 -5.39 13.34
C SER A 161 -15.10 -4.09 14.13
N ALA A 162 -14.91 -4.18 15.45
CA ALA A 162 -14.52 -3.04 16.27
C ALA A 162 -13.18 -2.44 15.82
N LEU A 163 -12.17 -3.29 15.54
CA LEU A 163 -10.87 -2.85 15.03
C LEU A 163 -11.00 -2.10 13.70
N LEU A 164 -11.84 -2.57 12.77
CA LEU A 164 -12.06 -1.90 11.48
C LEU A 164 -12.73 -0.53 11.64
N ILE A 165 -13.71 -0.41 12.55
CA ILE A 165 -14.35 0.87 12.87
C ILE A 165 -13.32 1.83 13.47
N THR A 166 -12.53 1.36 14.45
CA THR A 166 -11.48 2.17 15.08
C THR A 166 -10.41 2.58 14.07
N ALA A 167 -10.00 1.70 13.16
CA ALA A 167 -9.03 2.02 12.11
C ALA A 167 -9.56 3.09 11.15
N ALA A 168 -10.83 3.01 10.74
CA ALA A 168 -11.46 4.02 9.89
C ALA A 168 -11.56 5.38 10.59
N LEU A 169 -11.97 5.39 11.86
CA LEU A 169 -12.01 6.62 12.68
C LEU A 169 -10.61 7.20 12.88
N GLY A 170 -9.62 6.35 13.18
CA GLY A 170 -8.22 6.74 13.33
C GLY A 170 -7.66 7.38 12.06
N ALA A 171 -7.92 6.76 10.90
CA ALA A 171 -7.53 7.30 9.61
C ALA A 171 -8.22 8.65 9.32
N MET A 172 -9.52 8.79 9.60
CA MET A 172 -10.26 10.04 9.40
C MET A 172 -9.71 11.19 10.26
N VAL A 173 -9.48 10.92 11.55
CA VAL A 173 -8.96 11.93 12.49
C VAL A 173 -7.52 12.33 12.13
N LEU A 174 -6.67 11.36 11.77
CA LEU A 174 -5.28 11.64 11.45
C LEU A 174 -5.11 12.32 10.08
N ALA A 175 -5.97 11.99 9.11
CA ALA A 175 -6.02 12.67 7.82
C ALA A 175 -6.76 14.01 7.87
N HIS A 176 -7.40 14.36 8.99
CA HIS A 176 -8.02 15.65 9.18
C HIS A 176 -6.94 16.72 9.34
N ILE A 177 -6.55 17.32 8.21
CA ILE A 177 -5.64 18.47 8.21
C ILE A 177 -6.43 19.66 8.77
N GLU A 178 -6.25 19.92 10.06
CA GLU A 178 -6.74 21.11 10.74
C GLU A 178 -6.11 22.33 10.04
N ARG A 179 -6.85 22.93 9.09
CA ARG A 179 -6.45 24.23 8.55
C ARG A 179 -6.51 25.18 9.73
N ARG A 180 -5.35 25.67 10.20
CA ARG A 180 -5.20 26.67 11.27
C ARG A 180 -6.37 27.66 11.19
N ARG A 181 -7.31 27.54 12.13
CA ARG A 181 -8.50 28.38 12.22
C ARG A 181 -8.02 29.76 12.68
N GLY A 182 -7.55 30.58 11.73
CA GLY A 182 -6.92 31.87 11.98
C GLY A 182 -6.13 32.45 10.81
N GLU A 183 -5.75 31.66 9.80
CA GLU A 183 -4.96 32.19 8.66
C GLU A 183 -5.83 32.78 7.54
N LYS A 184 -7.10 32.38 7.46
CA LYS A 184 -8.07 33.08 6.62
C LYS A 184 -8.49 34.35 7.34
N ARG A 185 -7.76 35.45 7.08
CA ARG A 185 -8.17 36.81 7.47
C ARG A 185 -9.64 36.97 7.14
N THR A 186 -10.43 37.29 8.15
CA THR A 186 -11.87 37.47 7.94
C THR A 186 -12.10 38.62 6.96
N GLN A 187 -13.20 38.61 6.19
CA GLN A 187 -13.48 39.69 5.23
C GLN A 187 -13.37 41.11 5.85
N PRO A 188 -13.83 41.35 7.10
CA PRO A 188 -13.64 42.63 7.77
C PRO A 188 -12.17 42.97 8.05
N GLU A 189 -11.36 41.98 8.40
CA GLU A 189 -9.93 42.15 8.67
C GLU A 189 -9.14 42.42 7.39
N MET A 190 -9.51 41.80 6.26
CA MET A 190 -8.98 42.12 4.94
C MET A 190 -9.40 43.52 4.47
N MET A 191 -10.65 43.92 4.70
CA MET A 191 -11.13 45.28 4.45
C MET A 191 -10.32 46.32 5.24
N ARG A 192 -10.18 46.12 6.56
CA ARG A 192 -9.39 47.00 7.44
C ARG A 192 -7.93 47.09 7.00
N ALA A 193 -7.33 45.98 6.57
CA ALA A 193 -5.96 45.96 6.06
C ALA A 193 -5.77 46.71 4.72
N ARG A 194 -6.80 46.76 3.87
CA ARG A 194 -6.78 47.56 2.62
C ARG A 194 -6.89 49.06 2.88
N PHE A 195 -7.53 49.45 3.98
CA PHE A 195 -7.68 50.86 4.36
C PHE A 195 -6.72 51.29 5.49
N ALA A 196 -5.80 50.40 5.89
CA ALA A 196 -4.76 50.72 6.85
C ALA A 196 -3.85 51.83 6.29
N PRO A 197 -3.42 52.80 7.12
CA PRO A 197 -2.53 53.87 6.68
C PRO A 197 -1.28 53.31 6.00
N GLY A 198 -1.02 53.73 4.75
CA GLY A 198 0.11 53.26 3.95
C GLY A 198 -0.18 52.12 2.96
N ASN A 199 -1.37 51.51 3.01
CA ASN A 199 -1.78 50.44 2.09
C ASN A 199 -2.91 50.83 1.13
N TYR A 200 -3.06 52.13 0.87
CA TYR A 200 -4.01 52.62 -0.11
C TYR A 200 -3.72 51.96 -1.46
N PRO A 201 -4.72 51.43 -2.16
CA PRO A 201 -4.53 51.04 -3.54
C PRO A 201 -4.22 52.32 -4.32
N ALA A 202 -2.93 52.60 -4.53
CA ALA A 202 -2.52 53.55 -5.55
C ALA A 202 -3.19 53.07 -6.84
N ARG A 203 -3.82 53.98 -7.57
CA ARG A 203 -4.24 53.71 -8.94
C ARG A 203 -2.98 53.21 -9.66
N SER A 204 -2.93 51.92 -10.03
CA SER A 204 -1.82 51.41 -10.82
C SER A 204 -1.67 52.35 -12.02
N PRO A 205 -0.46 52.81 -12.35
CA PRO A 205 -0.25 53.75 -13.47
C PRO A 205 -0.87 53.21 -14.77
N ASP A 206 -0.95 51.89 -14.87
CA ASP A 206 -1.35 51.13 -16.05
C ASP A 206 -2.86 51.16 -16.32
N LEU A 207 -3.70 51.43 -15.31
CA LEU A 207 -5.17 51.45 -15.48
C LEU A 207 -5.70 52.80 -16.00
N ALA A 208 -4.85 53.82 -16.10
CA ALA A 208 -5.20 55.06 -16.78
C ALA A 208 -5.14 54.92 -18.32
N CYS A 209 -4.53 53.86 -18.86
CA CYS A 209 -4.26 53.71 -20.29
C CYS A 209 -4.69 52.37 -20.90
N THR A 210 -5.60 51.61 -20.29
CA THR A 210 -6.31 50.57 -21.06
C THR A 210 -7.42 51.25 -21.86
N PRO A 211 -7.33 51.33 -23.20
CA PRO A 211 -8.45 51.81 -23.99
C PRO A 211 -9.62 50.87 -23.69
N ARG A 212 -10.73 51.42 -23.16
CA ARG A 212 -12.00 50.71 -23.25
C ARG A 212 -12.22 50.42 -24.74
N PRO A 213 -12.74 49.25 -25.11
CA PRO A 213 -13.18 49.01 -26.48
C PRO A 213 -14.47 49.83 -26.71
N THR A 214 -14.34 51.15 -26.80
CA THR A 214 -15.40 52.03 -27.29
C THR A 214 -15.30 52.09 -28.80
N ARG A 215 -16.38 51.67 -29.47
CA ARG A 215 -16.61 51.86 -30.91
C ARG A 215 -16.64 53.36 -31.24
N SER A 216 -15.50 54.00 -31.44
CA SER A 216 -15.38 55.26 -32.20
C SER A 216 -13.91 55.67 -32.39
N PRO A 217 -13.53 56.17 -33.59
CA PRO A 217 -12.14 56.47 -33.94
C PRO A 217 -11.63 57.82 -33.39
N PRO A 218 -10.30 58.06 -33.46
CA PRO A 218 -9.54 58.78 -32.44
C PRO A 218 -9.11 60.19 -32.87
N LEU A 219 -8.99 61.13 -31.92
CA LEU A 219 -8.25 62.37 -32.14
C LEU A 219 -7.50 62.82 -30.87
N ALA A 220 -6.17 62.73 -30.95
CA ALA A 220 -5.22 63.72 -30.48
C ALA A 220 -5.34 64.23 -29.03
N ALA A 221 -4.83 63.48 -28.05
CA ALA A 221 -4.33 64.08 -26.80
C ALA A 221 -3.42 63.11 -26.04
N CYS A 222 -2.21 62.89 -26.53
CA CYS A 222 -1.12 62.37 -25.69
C CYS A 222 0.15 63.16 -26.02
N ARG A 223 0.19 64.41 -25.55
CA ARG A 223 1.39 65.23 -25.52
C ARG A 223 1.55 65.75 -24.09
N MET A 224 2.75 65.60 -23.56
CA MET A 224 3.28 66.15 -22.31
C MET A 224 2.86 65.45 -21.02
N ALA A 225 3.74 64.56 -20.55
CA ALA A 225 4.36 64.77 -19.25
C ALA A 225 5.77 64.15 -19.31
N ARG A 226 6.77 65.02 -19.32
CA ARG A 226 8.17 64.74 -19.05
C ARG A 226 8.42 65.10 -17.59
#